data_AF-A0A920TML1-F1
#
_entry.id   AF-A0A920TML1-F1
#
_cell.length_a   1.000
_cell.length_b   1.000
_cell.length_c   1.000
_cell.angle_alpha   90.00
_cell.angle_beta   90.00
_cell.angle_gamma   90.00
#
_symmetry.space_group_name_H-M   'P 1'
#
loop_
_entity.id
_entity.type
_entity.pdbx_description
1 polymer ?
#
loop_
_entity_poly.entity_id
_entity_poly.type
_entity_poly.pdbx_seq_one_letter_code
_entity_poly.pdbx_strand_id
1 'polypeptide(L)' 'MEILPKPLKELRKSSGIKASKKAGRSAADGILQIQLVNSIGFMVEINCETDFVAKDGSFVEFSEEVIKTFSPW' A
#
# COMPACT_ATOMS: atom_id res chain seq x y z
N MET A 1 22.80 15.41 -9.20
CA MET A 1 22.67 14.12 -9.89
C MET A 1 21.20 13.74 -9.91
N GLU A 2 20.50 13.98 -11.01
CA GLU A 2 19.10 13.55 -11.14
C GLU A 2 19.03 12.10 -11.60
N ILE A 3 18.35 11.27 -10.82
CA ILE A 3 18.49 9.81 -10.82
C ILE A 3 17.51 9.07 -11.76
N LEU A 4 16.56 9.79 -12.39
CA LEU A 4 15.50 9.18 -13.21
C LEU A 4 15.32 9.88 -14.57
N PRO A 5 15.06 9.14 -15.67
CA PRO A 5 14.83 9.71 -16.98
C PRO A 5 13.51 10.49 -17.02
N LYS A 6 13.46 11.55 -17.84
CA LYS A 6 12.31 12.50 -17.93
C LYS A 6 10.94 11.80 -18.08
N PRO A 7 10.76 10.75 -18.90
CA PRO A 7 9.48 10.04 -19.02
C PRO A 7 9.01 9.39 -17.72
N LEU A 8 9.93 8.84 -16.93
CA LEU A 8 9.61 8.17 -15.66
C LEU A 8 9.16 9.17 -14.59
N LYS A 9 9.74 10.38 -14.58
CA LYS A 9 9.30 11.46 -13.69
C LYS A 9 7.87 11.90 -14.01
N GLU A 10 7.55 12.08 -15.28
CA GLU A 10 6.21 12.47 -15.70
C GLU A 10 5.18 11.37 -15.43
N LEU A 11 5.57 10.10 -15.59
CA LEU A 11 4.73 8.97 -15.18
C LEU A 11 4.45 9.00 -13.67
N ARG A 12 5.47 9.23 -12.83
CA ARG A 12 5.33 9.29 -11.37
C ARG A 12 4.48 10.48 -10.88
N LYS A 13 4.52 11.62 -11.57
CA LYS A 13 3.61 12.74 -11.29
C LYS A 13 2.17 12.39 -11.68
N SER A 14 1.97 11.87 -12.89
CA SER A 14 0.64 11.54 -13.40
C SER A 14 -0.03 10.38 -12.64
N SER A 15 0.74 9.42 -12.11
CA SER A 15 0.22 8.35 -11.26
C SER A 15 -0.37 8.89 -9.96
N GLY A 16 0.22 9.92 -9.36
CA GLY A 16 -0.33 10.60 -8.18
C GLY A 16 -1.71 11.23 -8.44
N ILE A 17 -1.87 11.89 -9.59
CA ILE A 17 -3.16 12.46 -10.01
C ILE A 17 -4.21 11.36 -10.21
N LYS A 18 -3.82 10.24 -10.83
CA LYS A 18 -4.72 9.08 -11.00
C LYS A 18 -5.15 8.52 -9.65
N ALA A 19 -4.23 8.32 -8.71
CA ALA A 19 -4.53 7.83 -7.37
C ALA A 19 -5.49 8.76 -6.62
N SER A 20 -5.25 10.08 -6.66
CA SER A 20 -6.13 11.07 -6.04
C SER A 20 -7.57 11.01 -6.58
N LYS A 21 -7.75 10.81 -7.90
CA LYS A 21 -9.08 10.59 -8.49
C LYS A 21 -9.74 9.28 -8.04
N LYS A 22 -8.96 8.23 -7.79
CA LYS A 22 -9.48 6.95 -7.29
C LYS A 22 -9.86 7.00 -5.81
N ALA A 23 -9.22 7.85 -5.01
CA ALA A 23 -9.47 7.96 -3.58
C ALA A 23 -10.91 8.37 -3.21
N GLY A 24 -11.67 8.95 -4.15
CA GLY A 24 -13.10 9.23 -3.95
C GLY A 24 -14.02 8.02 -4.11
N ARG A 25 -13.51 6.84 -4.49
CA ARG A 25 -14.29 5.61 -4.59
C ARG A 25 -14.36 4.90 -3.24
N SER A 26 -15.40 4.09 -3.05
CA SER A 26 -15.50 3.24 -1.86
C SER A 26 -14.50 2.08 -1.94
N ALA A 27 -13.71 1.91 -0.88
CA ALA A 27 -12.78 0.80 -0.70
C ALA A 27 -13.22 0.01 0.55
N ALA A 28 -14.25 -0.84 0.39
CA ALA A 28 -14.88 -1.55 1.49
C ALA A 28 -14.30 -2.97 1.72
N ASP A 29 -13.40 -3.42 0.85
CA ASP A 29 -12.70 -4.69 0.97
C ASP A 29 -11.24 -4.44 1.37
N GLY A 30 -10.44 -5.47 1.63
CA GLY A 30 -9.02 -5.29 2.00
C GLY A 30 -8.37 -6.41 2.78
N ILE A 31 -7.23 -6.09 3.39
CA ILE A 31 -6.45 -6.98 4.24
C ILE A 31 -6.30 -6.36 5.62
N LEU A 32 -6.50 -7.16 6.66
CA LEU A 32 -6.04 -6.89 8.02
C LEU A 32 -4.73 -7.62 8.27
N GLN A 33 -3.68 -6.88 8.60
CA GLN A 33 -2.40 -7.42 9.04
C GLN A 33 -2.23 -7.21 10.54
N ILE A 34 -1.72 -8.22 11.23
CA ILE A 34 -1.46 -8.17 12.68
C ILE A 34 -0.06 -8.69 12.94
N GLN A 35 0.71 -7.96 13.75
CA GLN A 35 2.07 -8.34 14.13
C GLN A 35 2.29 -8.07 15.62
N LEU A 36 3.00 -8.98 16.30
CA LEU A 36 3.38 -8.86 17.70
C LEU A 36 4.90 -8.83 17.82
N VAL A 37 5.45 -7.77 18.43
CA VAL A 37 6.89 -7.57 18.58
C VAL A 37 7.16 -7.09 20.00
N ASN A 38 8.00 -7.82 20.75
CA ASN A 38 8.37 -7.47 22.13
C ASN A 38 7.16 -7.16 23.03
N SER A 39 6.09 -7.95 22.90
CA SER A 39 4.82 -7.77 23.61
C SER A 39 4.00 -6.53 23.21
N ILE A 40 4.36 -5.84 22.13
CA ILE A 40 3.59 -4.75 21.52
C ILE A 40 2.91 -5.27 20.25
N GLY A 41 1.58 -5.18 20.21
CA GLY A 41 0.78 -5.57 19.05
C GLY A 41 0.53 -4.39 18.11
N PHE A 42 0.74 -4.62 16.82
CA PHE A 42 0.40 -3.70 15.74
C PHE A 42 -0.68 -4.33 14.87
N MET A 43 -1.64 -3.52 14.43
CA MET A 43 -2.66 -3.91 13.47
C MET A 43 -2.79 -2.83 12.42
N VAL A 44 -2.83 -3.24 11.15
CA VAL A 44 -3.00 -2.35 10.00
C VAL A 44 -4.14 -2.89 9.15
N GLU A 45 -5.07 -2.02 8.81
CA GLU A 45 -6.11 -2.28 7.81
C GLU A 45 -5.71 -1.57 6.51
N ILE A 46 -5.67 -2.32 5.41
CA ILE A 46 -5.33 -1.80 4.08
C ILE A 46 -6.46 -2.14 3.13
N ASN A 47 -7.25 -1.12 2.81
CA ASN A 47 -8.48 -1.26 2.06
C ASN A 47 -8.25 -1.17 0.54
N CYS A 48 -9.11 -1.86 -0.20
CA CYS A 48 -9.19 -1.83 -1.66
C CYS A 48 -10.66 -1.90 -2.13
N GLU A 49 -10.88 -1.72 -3.43
CA GLU A 49 -12.23 -1.65 -4.01
C GLU A 49 -12.93 -3.03 -4.07
N THR A 50 -12.17 -4.13 -4.15
CA THR A 50 -12.71 -5.48 -4.41
C THR A 50 -11.85 -6.58 -3.77
N ASP A 51 -12.47 -7.68 -3.35
CA ASP A 51 -11.79 -8.87 -2.83
C ASP A 51 -10.71 -9.46 -3.77
N PHE A 52 -10.86 -9.34 -5.09
CA PHE A 52 -9.85 -9.77 -6.05
C PHE A 52 -8.52 -9.05 -5.88
N VAL A 53 -8.55 -7.76 -5.54
CA VAL A 53 -7.34 -6.97 -5.25
C VAL A 53 -6.77 -7.36 -3.90
N ALA A 54 -7.62 -7.59 -2.89
CA ALA A 54 -7.17 -8.06 -1.57
C ALA A 54 -6.46 -9.42 -1.64
N LYS A 55 -6.78 -10.26 -2.63
CA LYS A 55 -6.16 -11.58 -2.85
C LYS A 55 -4.98 -11.55 -3.83
N ASP A 56 -4.69 -10.41 -4.45
CA ASP A 56 -3.57 -10.28 -5.38
C ASP A 56 -2.24 -10.33 -4.63
N GLY A 57 -1.28 -11.13 -5.15
CA GLY A 57 0.01 -11.35 -4.49
C GLY A 57 0.79 -10.07 -4.24
N SER A 58 0.74 -9.10 -5.15
CA SER A 58 1.45 -7.82 -4.98
C SER A 58 0.82 -6.95 -3.88
N PHE A 59 -0.51 -7.04 -3.70
CA PHE A 59 -1.21 -6.33 -2.63
C PHE A 59 -0.95 -6.98 -1.27
N VAL A 60 -0.89 -8.31 -1.23
CA VAL A 60 -0.49 -9.07 -0.03
C VAL A 60 0.94 -8.70 0.37
N GLU A 61 1.91 -8.77 -0.56
CA GLU A 61 3.30 -8.40 -0.29
C GLU A 61 3.42 -6.95 0.21
N PHE A 62 2.74 -6.01 -0.44
CA PHE A 62 2.68 -4.62 0.02
C PHE A 62 2.15 -4.51 1.46
N SER A 63 1.08 -5.24 1.79
CA SER A 63 0.52 -5.21 3.14
C SER A 63 1.49 -5.72 4.21
N GLU A 64 2.28 -6.74 3.87
CA GLU A 64 3.32 -7.26 4.74
C GLU A 64 4.47 -6.27 4.93
N GLU A 65 4.90 -5.60 3.86
CA GLU A 65 5.95 -4.57 3.94
C GLU A 65 5.52 -3.39 4.83
N VAL A 66 4.25 -2.97 4.72
CA VAL A 66 3.69 -1.90 5.54
C VAL A 66 3.76 -2.27 7.02
N ILE A 67 3.26 -3.45 7.41
CA ILE A 67 3.25 -3.81 8.83
C ILE A 67 4.66 -4.02 9.40
N LYS A 68 5.59 -4.57 8.60
CA LYS A 68 7.01 -4.72 8.97
C LYS A 68 7.68 -3.38 9.28
N THR A 69 7.22 -2.27 8.68
CA THR A 69 7.75 -0.92 8.97
C THR A 69 7.54 -0.51 10.43
N PHE A 70 6.51 -1.04 11.10
CA PHE A 70 6.24 -0.78 12.52
C PHE A 70 7.09 -1.66 13.46
N SER A 71 7.88 -2.60 12.91
CA SER A 71 8.85 -3.42 13.62
C SER A 71 10.26 -3.24 13.03
N PRO A 72 10.91 -2.09 13.25
CA PRO A 72 12.20 -1.78 12.63
C PRO A 72 13.41 -2.57 13.18
N TRP A 73 13.21 -3.53 14.09
CA TRP A 73 14.28 -4.27 14.78
C TRP A 73 13.94 -5.75 14.95
#